data_AF-A0AA97DVY8-F1
#
_entry.id   AF-A0AA97DVY8-F1
#
_cell.length_a   1.000
_cell.length_b   1.000
_cell.length_c   1.000
_cell.angle_alpha   90.00
_cell.angle_beta   90.00
_cell.angle_gamma   90.00
#
_symmetry.space_group_name_H-M   'P 1'
#
loop_
_entity.id
_entity.type
_entity.pdbx_description
1 polymer ?
#
loop_
_entity_poly.entity_id
_entity_poly.type
_entity_poly.pdbx_seq_one_letter_code
_entity_poly.pdbx_strand_id
1 'polypeptide(L)'
;MQLQTGNFITSVITEKPALSSAYDTPLNAYDEAFMSDRQPRKHWEPMLRGMSNLTNEEMLDRQRRAQRILREDGATYNLNSDPLTPSVWSLDLIPNIIPTDEWLAIEQGLAQRSTLFDLILKDLYGAQELLRNGIIPSEIIFSHPGFLRQCHGVTVPMALTNCSYMRWI
;
A
#
# COMPACT_ATOMS: atom_id res chain seq x y z
N MET A 1 13.39 27.94 0.45
CA MET A 1 12.11 27.28 0.12
C MET A 1 11.54 26.75 1.44
N GLN A 2 10.73 27.57 2.11
CA GLN A 2 10.22 27.30 3.45
C GLN A 2 9.03 26.33 3.35
N LEU A 3 9.16 25.18 4.00
CA LEU A 3 8.03 24.30 4.28
C LEU A 3 7.16 25.00 5.33
N GLN A 4 5.95 25.41 4.94
CA GLN A 4 4.99 25.97 5.87
C GLN A 4 4.53 24.85 6.81
N THR A 5 4.98 24.92 8.06
CA THR A 5 4.38 24.24 9.20
C THR A 5 2.95 24.75 9.34
N GLY A 6 1.99 23.97 8.85
CA GLY A 6 0.57 24.22 9.10
C GLY A 6 0.29 24.08 10.60
N ASN A 7 0.06 25.23 11.25
CA ASN A 7 -0.44 25.29 12.62
C ASN A 7 -1.77 24.52 12.69
N PHE A 8 -1.78 23.41 13.43
CA PHE A 8 -3.02 22.89 14.01
C PHE A 8 -3.45 23.87 15.11
N ILE A 9 -4.16 24.93 14.73
CA ILE A 9 -4.81 25.80 15.70
C ILE A 9 -5.96 25.02 16.32
N THR A 10 -5.75 24.67 17.58
CA THR A 10 -6.77 24.29 18.57
C THR A 10 -7.85 25.37 18.61
N SER A 11 -8.93 25.18 17.85
CA SER A 11 -10.16 25.93 18.06
C SER A 11 -11.39 25.18 17.53
N VAL A 12 -11.72 24.04 18.15
CA VAL A 12 -13.13 23.62 18.28
C VAL A 12 -13.29 22.95 19.64
N ILE A 13 -13.69 23.75 20.62
CA ILE A 13 -14.20 23.32 21.92
C ILE A 13 -15.68 22.94 21.71
N THR A 14 -16.05 21.74 22.14
CA THR A 14 -17.44 21.30 22.42
C THR A 14 -18.37 21.15 21.22
N GLU A 15 -18.07 20.28 20.26
CA GLU A 15 -19.11 19.67 19.43
C GLU A 15 -18.60 18.33 18.87
N LYS A 16 -19.50 17.33 18.83
CA LYS A 16 -19.27 16.05 18.16
C LYS A 16 -18.75 16.36 16.76
N PRO A 17 -17.47 16.09 16.42
CA PRO A 17 -16.99 16.38 15.09
C PRO A 17 -17.81 15.53 14.15
N ALA A 18 -18.69 16.18 13.40
CA ALA A 18 -19.41 15.50 12.38
C ALA A 18 -18.35 15.03 11.39
N LEU A 19 -18.27 13.72 11.12
CA LEU A 19 -17.45 13.18 10.03
C LEU A 19 -17.81 13.82 8.67
N SER A 20 -18.92 14.55 8.62
CA SER A 20 -19.36 15.42 7.53
C SER A 20 -18.64 16.76 7.44
N SER A 21 -17.73 17.11 8.35
CA SER A 21 -16.70 18.12 8.07
C SER A 21 -15.70 17.48 7.10
N ALA A 22 -16.20 17.23 5.88
CA ALA A 22 -15.48 16.67 4.76
C ALA A 22 -14.15 17.40 4.67
N TYR A 23 -13.06 16.66 4.80
CA TYR A 23 -11.76 17.15 4.41
C TYR A 23 -11.85 17.67 2.97
N ASP A 24 -11.06 18.68 2.64
CA ASP A 24 -11.08 19.25 1.29
C ASP A 24 -10.65 18.17 0.28
N THR A 25 -11.61 17.62 -0.44
CA THR A 25 -11.36 16.69 -1.54
C THR A 25 -10.70 17.46 -2.68
N PRO A 26 -9.54 17.02 -3.20
CA PRO A 26 -8.91 17.67 -4.34
C PRO A 26 -9.87 17.69 -5.54
N LEU A 27 -9.96 18.82 -6.25
CA LEU A 27 -10.99 19.09 -7.27
C LEU A 27 -11.03 18.09 -8.44
N ASN A 28 -10.03 17.20 -8.59
CA ASN A 28 -9.94 16.20 -9.65
C ASN A 28 -9.42 14.84 -9.15
N ALA A 29 -9.58 14.52 -7.86
CA ALA A 29 -9.16 13.23 -7.31
C ALA A 29 -10.36 12.30 -7.16
N TYR A 30 -10.13 11.00 -7.39
CA TYR A 30 -11.06 9.97 -6.98
C TYR A 30 -11.02 9.84 -5.45
N ASP A 31 -12.17 9.89 -4.81
CA ASP A 31 -12.32 9.68 -3.37
C ASP A 31 -12.89 8.29 -3.10
N GLU A 32 -12.21 7.56 -2.22
CA GLU A 32 -12.57 6.19 -1.83
C GLU A 32 -13.83 6.18 -0.95
N ALA A 33 -14.00 7.14 -0.05
CA ALA A 33 -15.08 7.18 0.92
C ALA A 33 -16.35 7.85 0.37
N PHE A 34 -16.20 8.89 -0.46
CA PHE A 34 -17.29 9.73 -0.94
C PHE A 34 -17.42 9.70 -2.47
N MET A 35 -18.65 9.83 -2.95
CA MET A 35 -18.97 10.06 -4.36
C MET A 35 -18.85 11.55 -4.71
N SER A 36 -18.91 11.89 -6.00
CA SER A 36 -18.81 13.28 -6.48
C SER A 36 -19.91 14.21 -5.93
N ASP A 37 -21.03 13.66 -5.49
CA ASP A 37 -22.16 14.36 -4.85
C ASP A 37 -22.01 14.48 -3.32
N ARG A 38 -20.85 14.08 -2.77
CA ARG A 38 -20.53 14.01 -1.33
C ARG A 38 -21.37 13.01 -0.54
N GLN A 39 -22.07 12.09 -1.19
CA GLN A 39 -22.69 10.96 -0.49
C GLN A 39 -21.64 9.89 -0.21
N PRO A 40 -21.66 9.24 0.97
CA PRO A 40 -20.75 8.14 1.26
C PRO A 40 -21.01 6.98 0.30
N ARG A 41 -19.95 6.31 -0.14
CA ARG A 41 -20.10 5.07 -0.89
C ARG A 41 -20.70 4.00 -0.01
N LYS A 42 -21.55 3.14 -0.60
CA LYS A 42 -22.29 2.09 0.12
C LYS A 42 -21.41 1.20 1.01
N HIS A 43 -20.22 0.85 0.55
CA HIS A 43 -19.28 0.01 1.31
C HIS A 43 -18.60 0.75 2.47
N TRP A 44 -18.57 2.09 2.44
CA TRP A 44 -18.04 2.95 3.51
C TRP A 44 -19.09 3.31 4.57
N GLU A 45 -20.38 3.20 4.28
CA GLU A 45 -21.46 3.57 5.22
C GLU A 45 -21.34 2.91 6.61
N PRO A 46 -21.04 1.59 6.74
CA PRO A 46 -20.92 0.96 8.05
C PRO A 46 -19.75 1.54 8.86
N MET A 47 -18.63 1.82 8.20
CA MET A 47 -17.44 2.38 8.82
C MET A 47 -17.69 3.81 9.29
N LEU A 48 -18.23 4.66 8.42
CA LEU A 48 -18.55 6.04 8.75
C LEU A 48 -19.59 6.13 9.88
N ARG A 49 -20.57 5.22 9.89
CA ARG A 49 -21.53 5.11 11.01
C ARG A 49 -20.83 4.70 12.30
N GLY A 50 -19.94 3.71 12.26
CA GLY A 50 -19.15 3.28 13.42
C GLY A 50 -18.29 4.40 13.98
N MET A 51 -17.57 5.12 13.11
CA MET A 51 -16.77 6.28 13.49
C MET A 51 -17.63 7.42 14.06
N SER A 52 -18.85 7.62 13.56
CA SER A 52 -19.72 8.72 14.03
C SER A 52 -20.17 8.54 15.48
N ASN A 53 -20.00 7.34 16.04
CA ASN A 53 -20.30 7.04 17.43
C ASN A 53 -19.09 7.20 18.35
N LEU A 54 -17.90 7.47 17.79
CA LEU A 54 -16.66 7.62 18.56
C LEU A 54 -16.42 9.09 18.91
N THR A 55 -15.97 9.31 20.13
CA THR A 55 -15.44 10.60 20.58
C THR A 55 -13.98 10.76 20.16
N ASN A 56 -13.51 12.02 20.14
CA ASN A 56 -12.09 12.32 19.86
C ASN A 56 -11.14 11.63 20.84
N GLU A 57 -11.51 11.54 22.11
CA GLU A 57 -10.69 10.90 23.14
C GLU A 57 -10.52 9.41 22.86
N GLU A 58 -11.60 8.73 22.47
CA GLU A 58 -11.55 7.31 22.12
C GLU A 58 -10.76 7.04 20.82
N MET A 59 -10.76 7.98 19.88
CA MET A 59 -9.91 7.90 18.67
C MET A 59 -8.43 8.05 19.02
N LEU A 60 -8.08 9.05 19.84
CA LEU A 60 -6.71 9.26 20.31
C LEU A 60 -6.20 8.09 21.17
N ASP A 61 -7.06 7.48 21.97
CA ASP A 61 -6.72 6.27 22.72
C ASP A 61 -6.42 5.08 21.79
N ARG A 62 -7.25 4.86 20.76
CA ARG A 62 -6.98 3.83 19.72
C ARG A 62 -5.66 4.10 19.00
N GLN A 63 -5.34 5.36 18.69
CA GLN A 63 -4.07 5.75 18.05
C GLN A 63 -2.88 5.38 18.91
N ARG A 64 -2.91 5.76 20.20
CA ARG A 64 -1.85 5.43 21.15
C ARG A 64 -1.68 3.93 21.32
N ARG A 65 -2.78 3.17 21.36
CA ARG A 65 -2.73 1.70 21.42
C ARG A 65 -2.11 1.10 20.16
N ALA A 66 -2.53 1.53 18.98
CA ALA A 66 -1.98 1.06 17.71
C ALA A 66 -0.46 1.32 17.62
N GLN A 67 -0.02 2.52 17.99
CA GLN A 67 1.40 2.88 18.03
C GLN A 67 2.20 2.03 19.02
N ARG A 68 1.62 1.71 20.19
CA ARG A 68 2.27 0.84 21.17
C ARG A 68 2.45 -0.58 20.63
N ILE A 69 1.39 -1.18 20.08
CA ILE A 69 1.44 -2.52 19.47
C ILE A 69 2.53 -2.56 18.40
N LEU A 70 2.57 -1.56 17.53
CA LEU A 70 3.53 -1.48 16.45
C LEU A 70 4.99 -1.36 16.93
N ARG A 71 5.23 -0.65 18.04
CA ARG A 71 6.55 -0.59 18.69
C ARG A 71 6.92 -1.92 19.34
N GLU A 72 5.96 -2.60 19.96
CA GLU A 72 6.16 -3.89 20.62
C GLU A 72 6.44 -5.01 19.61
N ASP A 73 5.75 -5.01 18.46
CA ASP A 73 5.95 -5.97 17.36
C ASP A 73 7.25 -5.73 16.56
N GLY A 74 7.98 -4.66 16.86
CA GLY A 74 9.27 -4.37 16.21
C GLY A 74 9.15 -3.93 14.75
N ALA A 75 7.96 -3.50 14.31
CA ALA A 75 7.73 -3.00 12.96
C ALA A 75 8.49 -1.66 12.75
N THR A 76 9.69 -1.76 12.20
CA THR A 76 10.59 -0.63 11.94
C THR A 76 10.90 -0.55 10.45
N TYR A 77 11.00 0.67 9.93
CA TYR A 77 11.43 0.92 8.55
C TYR A 77 12.84 1.53 8.59
N ASN A 78 13.78 0.96 7.84
CA ASN A 78 15.02 1.66 7.48
C ASN A 78 14.73 2.61 6.32
N LEU A 79 13.96 3.67 6.58
CA LEU A 79 13.51 4.61 5.55
C LEU A 79 14.62 5.61 5.20
N ASN A 80 15.54 5.81 6.14
CA ASN A 80 16.71 6.65 5.97
C ASN A 80 17.94 5.77 5.73
N SER A 81 18.83 6.25 4.87
CA SER A 81 20.19 5.72 4.70
C SER A 81 21.09 5.95 5.94
N ASP A 82 20.53 6.50 7.02
CA ASP A 82 21.19 6.65 8.31
C ASP A 82 20.81 5.48 9.23
N PRO A 83 21.70 4.49 9.41
CA PRO A 83 21.44 3.33 10.27
C PRO A 83 21.31 3.68 11.76
N LEU A 84 21.52 4.93 12.16
CA LEU A 84 21.46 5.38 13.55
C LEU A 84 20.08 5.89 14.00
N THR A 85 19.14 6.10 13.07
CA THR A 85 17.78 6.59 13.37
C THR A 85 16.68 5.75 12.71
N PRO A 86 16.33 4.58 13.27
CA PRO A 86 15.22 3.78 12.77
C PRO A 86 13.91 4.58 12.87
N SER A 87 13.23 4.74 11.73
CA SER A 87 11.92 5.38 11.68
C SER A 87 10.86 4.37 12.10
N VAL A 88 10.04 4.73 13.10
CA VAL A 88 8.95 3.87 13.58
C VAL A 88 7.85 3.87 12.50
N TRP A 89 7.34 2.69 12.14
CA TRP A 89 6.21 2.57 11.22
C TRP A 89 5.05 3.46 11.73
N SER A 90 4.39 4.21 10.84
CA SER A 90 3.14 4.93 11.16
C SER A 90 1.93 4.18 10.60
N LEU A 91 1.05 3.69 11.48
CA LEU A 91 -0.19 3.03 11.09
C LEU A 91 -1.33 4.04 11.10
N ASP A 92 -2.08 4.13 9.99
CA ASP A 92 -3.34 4.86 9.95
C ASP A 92 -4.42 4.07 10.71
N LEU A 93 -5.25 4.78 11.46
CA LEU A 93 -6.38 4.21 12.18
C LEU A 93 -7.57 3.91 11.27
N ILE A 94 -7.71 4.65 10.18
CA ILE A 94 -8.81 4.49 9.24
C ILE A 94 -8.35 3.47 8.19
N PRO A 95 -8.95 2.26 8.15
CA PRO A 95 -8.64 1.30 7.10
C PRO A 95 -9.15 1.81 5.76
N ASN A 96 -8.43 1.48 4.70
CA ASN A 96 -8.97 1.63 3.35
C ASN A 96 -9.88 0.43 3.05
N ILE A 97 -11.16 0.69 2.78
CA ILE A 97 -12.16 -0.35 2.56
C ILE A 97 -12.29 -0.62 1.07
N ILE A 98 -11.94 -1.84 0.66
CA ILE A 98 -12.06 -2.29 -0.73
C ILE A 98 -13.22 -3.29 -0.82
N PRO A 99 -14.20 -3.09 -1.72
CA PRO A 99 -15.26 -4.05 -1.99
C PRO A 99 -14.73 -5.42 -2.41
N THR A 100 -15.46 -6.48 -2.08
CA THR A 100 -15.03 -7.86 -2.40
C THR A 100 -14.88 -8.11 -3.90
N ASP A 101 -15.79 -7.60 -4.71
CA ASP A 101 -15.76 -7.72 -6.17
C ASP A 101 -14.55 -6.99 -6.78
N GLU A 102 -14.23 -5.81 -6.26
CA GLU A 102 -13.02 -5.07 -6.66
C GLU A 102 -11.75 -5.83 -6.24
N TRP A 103 -11.70 -6.32 -4.99
CA TRP A 103 -10.57 -7.08 -4.49
C TRP A 103 -10.30 -8.34 -5.32
N LEU A 104 -11.34 -9.07 -5.71
CA LEU A 104 -11.20 -10.26 -6.55
C LEU A 104 -10.57 -9.94 -7.91
N ALA A 105 -10.90 -8.80 -8.51
CA ALA A 105 -10.28 -8.36 -9.75
C ALA A 105 -8.79 -8.00 -9.55
N ILE A 106 -8.48 -7.28 -8.45
CA ILE A 106 -7.11 -6.91 -8.09
C ILE A 106 -6.27 -8.15 -7.83
N GLU A 107 -6.78 -9.10 -7.05
CA GLU A 107 -6.11 -10.37 -6.71
C GLU A 107 -5.76 -11.16 -7.97
N GLN A 108 -6.72 -11.34 -8.90
CA GLN A 108 -6.49 -12.04 -10.15
C GLN A 108 -5.42 -11.36 -11.01
N GLY A 109 -5.49 -10.03 -11.13
CA GLY A 109 -4.49 -9.26 -11.87
C GLY A 109 -3.10 -9.32 -11.23
N LEU A 110 -3.04 -9.28 -9.90
CA LEU A 110 -1.79 -9.37 -9.16
C LEU A 110 -1.14 -10.75 -9.32
N ALA A 111 -1.93 -11.83 -9.19
CA ALA A 111 -1.46 -13.19 -9.41
C ALA A 111 -0.91 -13.36 -10.83
N GLN A 112 -1.66 -12.91 -11.85
CA GLN A 112 -1.21 -12.95 -13.24
C GLN A 112 0.12 -12.21 -13.46
N ARG A 113 0.26 -11.00 -12.92
CA ARG A 113 1.48 -10.19 -13.08
C ARG A 113 2.67 -10.78 -12.31
N SER A 114 2.44 -11.37 -11.14
CA SER A 114 3.47 -12.09 -10.39
C SER A 114 4.02 -13.25 -11.21
N THR A 115 3.15 -14.07 -11.80
CA THR A 115 3.57 -15.18 -12.66
C THR A 115 4.30 -14.68 -13.90
N LEU A 116 3.81 -13.62 -14.54
CA LEU A 116 4.47 -13.02 -15.69
C LEU A 116 5.88 -12.54 -15.35
N PHE A 117 6.06 -11.83 -14.23
CA PHE A 117 7.37 -11.34 -13.82
C PHE A 117 8.33 -12.46 -13.44
N ASP A 118 7.84 -13.52 -12.80
CA ASP A 118 8.66 -14.71 -12.53
C ASP A 118 9.18 -15.36 -13.81
N LEU A 119 8.30 -15.54 -14.81
CA LEU A 119 8.68 -16.09 -16.11
C LEU A 119 9.66 -15.20 -16.87
N ILE A 120 9.46 -13.88 -16.83
CA ILE A 120 10.39 -12.92 -17.44
C ILE A 120 11.76 -13.00 -16.76
N LEU A 121 11.82 -12.99 -15.43
CA LEU A 121 13.09 -13.10 -14.70
C LEU A 121 13.81 -14.41 -15.01
N LYS A 122 13.07 -15.52 -15.07
CA LYS A 122 13.61 -16.83 -15.43
C LYS A 122 14.18 -16.84 -16.85
N ASP A 123 13.51 -16.21 -17.82
CA ASP A 123 14.03 -16.10 -19.18
C ASP A 123 15.28 -15.19 -19.25
N LEU A 124 15.24 -14.01 -18.62
CA LEU A 124 16.34 -13.04 -18.65
C LEU A 124 17.65 -13.60 -18.06
N TYR A 125 17.56 -14.39 -16.98
CA TYR A 125 18.72 -15.07 -16.40
C TYR A 125 18.98 -16.47 -16.99
N GLY A 126 18.11 -16.96 -17.87
CA GLY A 126 18.18 -18.26 -18.54
C GLY A 126 18.43 -18.14 -20.04
N ALA A 127 17.46 -18.58 -20.86
CA ALA A 127 17.60 -18.71 -22.31
C ALA A 127 17.62 -17.37 -23.08
N GLN A 128 17.08 -16.30 -22.46
CA GLN A 128 16.99 -14.95 -23.00
C GLN A 128 16.22 -14.87 -24.33
N GLU A 129 15.16 -15.68 -24.49
CA GLU A 129 14.33 -15.71 -25.68
C GLU A 129 13.65 -14.36 -25.93
N LEU A 130 13.20 -13.67 -24.88
CA LEU A 130 12.57 -12.35 -24.97
C LEU A 130 13.52 -11.29 -25.54
N LEU A 131 14.82 -11.40 -25.24
CA LEU A 131 15.85 -10.52 -25.78
C LEU A 131 16.20 -10.90 -27.22
N ARG A 132 16.39 -12.20 -27.48
CA ARG A 132 16.73 -12.72 -28.83
C ARG A 132 15.64 -12.42 -29.85
N ASN A 133 14.38 -12.47 -29.42
CA ASN A 133 13.22 -12.19 -30.27
C ASN A 133 12.87 -10.69 -30.34
N GLY A 134 13.61 -9.82 -29.63
CA GLY A 134 13.39 -8.37 -29.65
C GLY A 134 12.10 -7.90 -28.99
N ILE A 135 11.45 -8.74 -28.17
CA ILE A 135 10.25 -8.36 -27.39
C ILE A 135 10.64 -7.37 -26.30
N ILE A 136 11.80 -7.58 -25.67
CA ILE A 136 12.40 -6.66 -24.71
C ILE A 136 13.73 -6.17 -25.28
N PRO A 137 13.93 -4.84 -25.42
CA PRO A 137 15.21 -4.28 -25.83
C PRO A 137 16.32 -4.65 -24.84
N SER A 138 17.40 -5.22 -25.36
CA SER A 138 18.53 -5.69 -24.55
C SER A 138 19.25 -4.57 -23.81
N GLU A 139 19.22 -3.37 -24.38
CA GLU A 139 19.83 -2.15 -23.85
C GLU A 139 19.26 -1.81 -22.48
N ILE A 140 17.93 -1.89 -22.32
CA ILE A 140 17.24 -1.54 -21.08
C ILE A 140 17.62 -2.48 -19.94
N ILE A 141 17.81 -3.77 -20.25
CA ILE A 141 18.13 -4.78 -19.24
C ILE A 141 19.61 -4.68 -18.84
N PHE A 142 20.52 -4.67 -19.82
CA PHE A 142 21.96 -4.74 -19.54
C PHE A 142 22.56 -3.42 -19.04
N SER A 143 21.89 -2.28 -19.24
CA SER A 143 22.29 -0.99 -18.67
C SER A 143 21.77 -0.78 -17.25
N HIS A 144 20.81 -1.59 -16.78
CA HIS A 144 20.19 -1.39 -15.47
C HIS A 144 21.14 -1.83 -14.34
N PRO A 145 21.41 -0.98 -13.33
CA PRO A 145 22.37 -1.31 -12.25
C PRO A 145 21.93 -2.50 -11.38
N GLY A 146 20.63 -2.79 -11.35
CA GLY A 146 20.07 -3.96 -10.64
C GLY A 146 20.19 -5.29 -11.39
N PHE A 147 20.71 -5.31 -12.62
CA PHE A 147 20.89 -6.57 -13.35
C PHE A 147 22.16 -7.30 -12.90
N LEU A 148 21.99 -8.49 -12.32
CA LEU A 148 23.08 -9.26 -11.72
C LEU A 148 23.65 -10.27 -12.71
N ARG A 149 24.68 -9.87 -13.47
CA ARG A 149 25.32 -10.72 -14.49
C ARG A 149 25.79 -12.08 -13.95
N GLN A 150 26.17 -12.13 -12.68
CA GLN A 150 26.62 -13.34 -11.98
C GLN A 150 25.51 -14.38 -11.79
N CYS A 151 24.24 -13.96 -11.85
CA CYS A 151 23.09 -14.84 -11.69
C CYS A 151 22.69 -15.55 -13.00
N HIS A 152 23.35 -15.24 -14.13
CA HIS A 152 23.05 -15.90 -15.40
C HIS A 152 23.40 -17.39 -15.36
N GLY A 153 22.45 -18.24 -15.75
CA GLY A 153 22.60 -19.70 -15.72
C GLY A 153 22.47 -20.32 -14.33
N VAL A 154 22.22 -19.52 -13.28
CA VAL A 154 21.96 -20.05 -11.93
C VAL A 154 20.58 -20.71 -11.93
N THR A 155 20.56 -22.01 -11.63
CA THR A 155 19.31 -22.73 -11.43
C THR A 155 18.83 -22.47 -10.01
N VAL A 156 17.90 -21.53 -9.85
CA VAL A 156 17.17 -21.39 -8.59
C VAL A 156 16.24 -22.60 -8.44
N PRO A 157 16.29 -23.33 -7.30
CA PRO A 157 15.35 -24.40 -7.06
C PRO A 157 13.94 -23.80 -7.05
N MET A 158 13.16 -24.16 -8.07
CA MET A 158 11.85 -23.60 -8.32
C MET A 158 10.86 -24.10 -7.27
N ALA A 159 10.69 -23.33 -6.19
CA ALA A 159 9.74 -23.60 -5.12
C ALA A 159 8.48 -22.71 -5.19
N LEU A 160 8.05 -22.30 -6.39
CA LEU A 160 6.86 -21.45 -6.57
C LEU A 160 5.85 -21.95 -7.61
N THR A 161 5.95 -23.18 -8.12
CA THR A 161 4.90 -23.76 -9.00
C THR A 161 3.69 -24.29 -8.26
N ASN A 162 3.60 -24.10 -6.95
CA ASN A 162 2.39 -24.43 -6.20
C ASN A 162 2.06 -23.33 -5.20
N CYS A 163 1.78 -22.12 -5.70
CA CYS A 163 0.94 -21.17 -4.99
C CYS A 163 -0.53 -21.64 -5.00
N SER A 164 -0.77 -22.91 -4.68
CA SER A 164 -2.09 -23.42 -4.30
C SER A 164 -2.43 -23.06 -2.85
N TYR A 165 -1.58 -22.26 -2.19
CA TYR A 165 -1.73 -21.81 -0.81
C TYR A 165 -2.43 -20.44 -0.65
N MET A 166 -2.97 -19.87 -1.73
CA MET A 166 -4.06 -18.87 -1.66
C MET A 166 -5.44 -19.56 -1.66
N ARG A 167 -5.58 -20.60 -0.84
CA ARG A 167 -6.88 -21.16 -0.44
C ARG A 167 -7.08 -20.89 1.04
N TRP A 168 -7.07 -19.61 1.40
CA TRP A 168 -7.47 -19.12 2.71
C TRP A 168 -8.55 -18.06 2.54
N ILE A 169 -9.74 -18.53 2.18
CA ILE A 169 -11.03 -18.12 2.76
C ILE A 169 -11.85 -19.40 2.92
#